data_AF-A0A9J6GWI1-F1
#
_entry.id   AF-A0A9J6GWI1-F1
#
_cell.length_a   1.000
_cell.length_b   1.000
_cell.length_c   1.000
_cell.angle_alpha   90.00
_cell.angle_beta   90.00
_cell.angle_gamma   90.00
#
_symmetry.space_group_name_H-M   'P 1'
#
loop_
_entity.id
_entity.type
_entity.pdbx_description
1 polymer ?
#
loop_
_entity_poly.entity_id
_entity_poly.type
_entity_poly.pdbx_seq_one_letter_code
_entity_poly.pdbx_strand_id
1 'polypeptide(L)'
;MLLAGDATRWKRRVRALAQKNDVPLPVLNSIKETSLSGKQLRERVVAAQTKRWADRAVAKPSLRLYASHKHRISQEHFYDNLQGSAMLFEARAGVLRTRVWRRKWDDAEEVMCAVCGEEEETAEHIVLRCEQLTPHHPSDTTMAEALGFVAHPPPGDTLGTGDTTDASAAPPGLVTGDVVPNPVSTTRRRLEEWRRRARCAR
;
A
#
# COMPACT_ATOMS: atom_id res chain seq x y z
N MET A 1 10.61 18.54 -50.74
CA MET A 1 9.14 18.39 -50.78
C MET A 1 8.71 17.59 -49.56
N LEU A 2 7.87 18.17 -48.72
CA LEU A 2 7.44 17.68 -47.40
C LEU A 2 6.40 16.54 -47.54
N LEU A 3 6.72 15.33 -47.08
CA LEU A 3 5.70 14.32 -46.74
C LEU A 3 5.42 14.39 -45.23
N ALA A 4 5.00 15.56 -44.76
CA ALA A 4 4.55 15.78 -43.40
C ALA A 4 3.01 15.70 -43.34
N GLY A 5 2.46 14.51 -43.56
CA GLY A 5 1.03 14.24 -43.41
C GLY A 5 0.80 12.73 -43.30
N ASP A 6 0.11 12.29 -42.23
CA ASP A 6 -0.61 11.00 -42.08
C ASP A 6 -0.36 10.21 -40.79
N ALA A 7 0.36 10.77 -39.82
CA ALA A 7 0.30 10.30 -38.44
C ALA A 7 -0.76 11.10 -37.67
N THR A 8 -2.03 10.69 -37.79
CA THR A 8 -3.10 11.23 -36.94
C THR A 8 -2.70 11.17 -35.47
N ARG A 9 -3.23 12.08 -34.64
CA ARG A 9 -2.98 12.09 -33.19
C ARG A 9 -3.22 10.71 -32.57
N TRP A 10 -4.24 9.99 -33.08
CA TRP A 10 -4.53 8.62 -32.71
C TRP A 10 -3.41 7.65 -33.09
N LYS A 11 -2.95 7.63 -34.34
CA LYS A 11 -1.85 6.75 -34.79
C LYS A 11 -0.57 6.97 -33.97
N ARG A 12 -0.23 8.23 -33.68
CA ARG A 12 0.93 8.57 -32.82
C ARG A 12 0.76 8.02 -31.40
N ARG A 13 -0.42 8.19 -30.80
CA ARG A 13 -0.72 7.69 -29.46
C ARG A 13 -0.69 6.15 -29.40
N VAL A 14 -1.24 5.47 -30.41
CA VAL A 14 -1.23 4.01 -30.49
C VAL A 14 0.21 3.49 -30.56
N ARG A 15 1.05 4.10 -31.41
CA ARG A 15 2.47 3.72 -31.50
C ARG A 15 3.21 3.89 -30.17
N ALA A 16 3.02 5.04 -29.53
CA ALA A 16 3.64 5.32 -28.22
C ALA A 16 3.18 4.32 -27.14
N LEU A 17 1.90 3.94 -27.13
CA LEU A 17 1.37 2.96 -26.19
C LEU A 17 1.88 1.54 -26.46
N ALA A 18 1.97 1.13 -27.72
CA ALA A 18 2.50 -0.17 -28.11
C ALA A 18 3.97 -0.31 -27.67
N GLN A 19 4.80 0.70 -27.99
CA GLN A 19 6.20 0.75 -27.56
C GLN A 19 6.32 0.73 -26.03
N LYS A 20 5.51 1.54 -25.32
CA LYS A 20 5.54 1.63 -23.86
C LYS A 20 5.20 0.31 -23.15
N ASN A 21 4.35 -0.53 -23.75
CA ASN A 21 3.90 -1.79 -23.15
C ASN A 21 4.49 -3.03 -23.84
N ASP A 22 5.52 -2.85 -24.69
CA ASP A 22 6.19 -3.94 -25.41
C ASP A 22 5.22 -4.88 -26.15
N VAL A 23 4.25 -4.27 -26.84
CA VAL A 23 3.25 -4.98 -27.61
C VAL A 23 3.53 -4.77 -29.10
N PRO A 24 3.42 -5.81 -29.95
CA PRO A 24 3.50 -5.63 -31.39
C PRO A 24 2.49 -4.56 -31.83
N LEU A 25 2.94 -3.62 -32.64
CA LEU A 25 2.05 -2.63 -33.23
C LEU A 25 0.92 -3.40 -33.92
N PRO A 26 -0.36 -3.15 -33.59
CA PRO A 26 -1.41 -3.56 -34.50
C PRO A 26 -1.06 -2.92 -35.83
N VAL A 27 -0.88 -3.71 -36.89
CA VAL A 27 -0.89 -3.16 -38.23
C VAL A 27 -2.20 -2.39 -38.28
N LEU A 28 -2.13 -1.06 -38.41
CA LEU A 28 -3.17 -0.11 -38.01
C LEU A 28 -4.54 -0.32 -38.69
N ASN A 29 -4.65 -1.32 -39.57
CA ASN A 29 -5.79 -1.66 -40.38
C ASN A 29 -6.31 -3.11 -40.17
N SER A 30 -5.65 -3.98 -39.40
CA SER A 30 -6.12 -5.37 -39.22
C SER A 30 -5.67 -6.00 -37.90
N ILE A 31 -6.61 -6.14 -36.95
CA ILE A 31 -6.43 -6.98 -35.76
C ILE A 31 -6.23 -8.45 -36.17
N LYS A 32 -6.72 -8.87 -37.34
CA LYS A 32 -6.53 -10.23 -37.89
C LYS A 32 -5.08 -10.53 -38.26
N GLU A 33 -4.28 -9.50 -38.57
CA GLU A 33 -2.83 -9.63 -38.85
C GLU A 33 -1.98 -9.58 -37.58
N THR A 34 -2.57 -9.19 -36.45
CA THR A 34 -1.89 -9.30 -35.16
C THR A 34 -2.03 -10.74 -34.69
N SER A 35 -0.94 -11.48 -34.54
CA SER A 35 -0.94 -12.91 -34.15
C SER A 35 -1.48 -13.19 -32.73
N LEU A 36 -2.11 -12.20 -32.08
CA LEU A 36 -2.55 -12.23 -30.70
C LEU A 36 -4.05 -11.99 -30.61
N SER A 37 -4.75 -12.87 -29.89
CA SER A 37 -6.10 -12.62 -29.42
C SER A 37 -6.13 -11.39 -28.49
N GLY A 38 -7.30 -10.75 -28.38
CA GLY A 38 -7.50 -9.64 -27.45
C GLY A 38 -7.20 -9.98 -25.98
N LYS A 39 -7.33 -11.26 -25.59
CA LYS A 39 -6.95 -11.76 -24.26
C LYS A 39 -5.42 -11.72 -24.08
N GLN A 40 -4.68 -12.31 -25.03
CA GLN A 40 -3.21 -12.32 -25.00
C GLN A 40 -2.62 -10.90 -25.03
N LEU A 41 -3.26 -9.99 -25.78
CA LEU A 41 -2.89 -8.58 -25.80
C LEU A 41 -3.02 -7.95 -24.41
N ARG A 42 -4.16 -8.14 -23.73
CA ARG A 42 -4.37 -7.61 -22.37
C ARG A 42 -3.37 -8.18 -21.37
N GLU A 43 -3.11 -9.49 -21.42
CA GLU A 43 -2.13 -10.15 -20.56
C GLU A 43 -0.73 -9.57 -20.74
N ARG A 44 -0.28 -9.35 -21.99
CA ARG A 44 1.01 -8.70 -22.27
C ARG A 44 1.07 -7.28 -21.73
N VAL A 45 0.01 -6.49 -21.92
CA VAL A 45 -0.06 -5.12 -21.36
C VAL A 45 0.05 -5.17 -19.84
N VAL A 46 -0.69 -6.04 -19.16
CA VAL A 46 -0.64 -6.18 -17.70
C VAL A 46 0.74 -6.61 -17.22
N ALA A 47 1.38 -7.57 -17.91
CA ALA A 47 2.73 -8.02 -17.58
C ALA A 47 3.77 -6.89 -17.73
N ALA A 48 3.75 -6.17 -18.85
CA ALA A 48 4.66 -5.06 -19.10
C ALA A 48 4.45 -3.91 -18.10
N GLN A 49 3.20 -3.61 -17.75
CA GLN A 49 2.89 -2.58 -16.75
C GLN A 49 3.32 -2.99 -15.35
N THR A 50 3.07 -4.24 -14.95
CA THR A 50 3.48 -4.80 -13.66
C THR A 50 4.99 -4.78 -13.52
N LYS A 51 5.73 -5.28 -14.53
CA LYS A 51 7.20 -5.24 -14.54
C LYS A 51 7.72 -3.81 -14.38
N ARG A 52 7.26 -2.89 -15.23
CA ARG A 52 7.69 -1.48 -15.17
C ARG A 52 7.35 -0.81 -13.84
N TRP A 53 6.23 -1.15 -13.22
CA TRP A 53 5.86 -0.65 -11.90
C TRP A 53 6.80 -1.20 -10.81
N ALA A 54 7.06 -2.50 -10.81
CA ALA A 54 7.97 -3.14 -9.86
C ALA A 54 9.41 -2.59 -9.98
N ASP A 55 9.94 -2.51 -11.21
CA ASP A 55 11.29 -1.99 -11.48
C ASP A 55 11.44 -0.54 -10.95
N ARG A 56 10.43 0.29 -11.18
CA ARG A 56 10.43 1.69 -10.70
C ARG A 56 10.23 1.81 -9.19
N ALA A 57 9.54 0.86 -8.57
CA ALA A 57 9.39 0.82 -7.12
C ALA A 57 10.73 0.46 -6.46
N VAL A 58 11.42 -0.57 -6.96
CA VAL A 58 12.73 -1.01 -6.48
C VAL A 58 13.80 0.07 -6.67
N ALA A 59 13.77 0.79 -7.79
CA ALA A 59 14.73 1.86 -8.08
C ALA A 59 14.67 3.07 -7.10
N LYS A 60 13.63 3.16 -6.26
CA LYS A 60 13.44 4.26 -5.30
C LYS A 60 13.72 3.80 -3.87
N PRO A 61 14.81 4.27 -3.22
CA PRO A 61 15.14 3.86 -1.85
C PRO A 61 14.02 4.11 -0.83
N SER A 62 13.25 5.21 -0.98
CA SER A 62 12.11 5.50 -0.09
C SER A 62 11.01 4.45 -0.16
N LEU A 63 10.86 3.77 -1.30
CA LEU A 63 9.85 2.73 -1.51
C LEU A 63 10.36 1.33 -1.14
N ARG A 64 11.52 1.17 -0.49
CA ARG A 64 12.11 -0.14 -0.19
C ARG A 64 11.11 -1.11 0.46
N LEU A 65 10.41 -0.66 1.51
CA LEU A 65 9.43 -1.47 2.23
C LEU A 65 8.19 -1.79 1.38
N TYR A 66 7.73 -0.83 0.57
CA TYR A 66 6.65 -1.01 -0.38
C TYR A 66 7.03 -2.04 -1.45
N ALA A 67 8.21 -1.91 -2.05
CA ALA A 67 8.68 -2.77 -3.12
C ALA A 67 8.92 -4.22 -2.65
N SER A 68 9.31 -4.40 -1.39
CA SER A 68 9.55 -5.74 -0.83
C SER A 68 8.27 -6.52 -0.52
N HIS A 69 7.13 -5.85 -0.30
CA HIS A 69 5.88 -6.53 0.10
C HIS A 69 4.67 -6.31 -0.84
N LYS A 70 4.64 -5.23 -1.62
CA LYS A 70 3.58 -4.97 -2.58
C LYS A 70 3.95 -5.63 -3.91
N HIS A 71 3.35 -6.79 -4.18
CA HIS A 71 3.66 -7.60 -5.38
C HIS A 71 2.66 -7.42 -6.54
N ARG A 72 1.49 -6.82 -6.28
CA ARG A 72 0.44 -6.62 -7.30
C ARG A 72 -0.08 -5.20 -7.32
N ILE A 73 -0.31 -4.66 -8.52
CA ILE A 73 -1.08 -3.43 -8.71
C ILE A 73 -2.55 -3.75 -8.44
N SER A 74 -3.03 -3.39 -7.25
CA SER A 74 -4.43 -3.52 -6.87
C SER A 74 -4.82 -2.43 -5.88
N GLN A 75 -6.11 -2.11 -5.87
CA GLN A 75 -6.71 -1.25 -4.85
C GLN A 75 -6.56 -1.90 -3.47
N GLU A 76 -6.41 -1.06 -2.47
CA GLU A 76 -6.36 -1.44 -1.05
C GLU A 76 -7.65 -0.95 -0.40
N HIS A 77 -8.33 -1.82 0.33
CA HIS A 77 -9.67 -1.55 0.87
C HIS A 77 -9.67 -0.95 2.27
N PHE A 78 -8.50 -0.83 2.89
CA PHE A 78 -8.36 -0.31 4.25
C PHE A 78 -8.09 1.19 4.33
N TYR A 79 -8.05 1.88 3.20
CA TYR A 79 -8.01 3.34 3.17
C TYR A 79 -9.43 3.91 3.22
N ASP A 80 -9.60 4.92 4.05
CA ASP A 80 -10.77 5.80 4.08
C ASP A 80 -10.33 7.25 3.81
N ASN A 81 -11.27 8.19 3.86
CA ASN A 81 -11.00 9.61 3.63
C ASN A 81 -10.55 10.35 4.91
N LEU A 82 -10.07 9.64 5.93
CA LEU A 82 -9.58 10.24 7.17
C LEU A 82 -8.09 10.57 7.11
N GLN A 83 -7.65 11.43 8.02
CA GLN A 83 -6.25 11.88 8.12
C GLN A 83 -5.30 10.70 8.36
N GLY A 84 -5.71 9.71 9.16
CA GLY A 84 -4.92 8.51 9.43
C GLY A 84 -4.62 7.70 8.16
N SER A 85 -5.56 7.62 7.22
CA SER A 85 -5.35 6.92 5.94
C SER A 85 -4.35 7.63 5.03
N ALA A 86 -4.36 8.96 5.01
CA ALA A 86 -3.34 9.74 4.29
C ALA A 86 -1.94 9.52 4.89
N MET A 87 -1.81 9.54 6.22
CA MET A 87 -0.52 9.28 6.89
C MET A 87 -0.07 7.83 6.75
N LEU A 88 -0.99 6.87 6.78
CA LEU A 88 -0.70 5.47 6.51
C LEU A 88 -0.12 5.29 5.10
N PHE A 89 -0.68 5.99 4.11
CA PHE A 89 -0.15 5.99 2.76
C PHE A 89 1.28 6.57 2.72
N GLU A 90 1.53 7.69 3.42
CA GLU A 90 2.88 8.27 3.53
C GLU A 90 3.86 7.28 4.18
N ALA A 91 3.46 6.60 5.25
CA ALA A 91 4.27 5.58 5.93
C ALA A 91 4.58 4.40 5.03
N ARG A 92 3.57 3.87 4.31
CA ARG A 92 3.74 2.81 3.31
C ARG A 92 4.69 3.19 2.19
N ALA A 93 4.67 4.45 1.76
CA ALA A 93 5.56 4.96 0.72
C ALA A 93 6.94 5.41 1.26
N GLY A 94 7.21 5.25 2.56
CA GLY A 94 8.45 5.66 3.21
C GLY A 94 8.70 7.18 3.18
N VAL A 95 7.63 7.96 3.13
CA VAL A 95 7.64 9.42 3.08
C VAL A 95 6.83 10.06 4.21
N LEU A 96 6.55 9.30 5.28
CA LEU A 96 5.96 9.84 6.49
C LEU A 96 6.85 10.96 6.99
N ARG A 97 6.28 12.16 7.12
CA ARG A 97 7.01 13.38 7.47
C ARG A 97 7.32 13.44 8.96
N THR A 98 8.12 12.50 9.46
CA THR A 98 8.65 12.54 10.81
C THR A 98 9.78 13.57 10.93
N ARG A 99 10.23 13.88 12.15
CA ARG A 99 11.38 14.76 12.39
C ARG A 99 12.66 14.24 11.74
N VAL A 100 12.97 12.96 11.89
CA VAL A 100 14.11 12.31 11.20
C VAL A 100 13.99 12.43 9.68
N TRP A 101 12.77 12.32 9.13
CA TRP A 101 12.55 12.53 7.71
C TRP A 101 12.83 14.00 7.31
N ARG A 102 12.34 14.98 8.08
CA ARG A 102 12.55 16.42 7.82
C ARG A 102 14.01 16.84 7.93
N ARG A 103 14.78 16.20 8.81
CA ARG A 103 16.23 16.42 8.98
C ARG A 103 17.06 16.26 7.69
N LYS A 104 16.52 15.59 6.66
CA LYS A 104 17.13 15.48 5.34
C LYS A 104 17.13 16.80 4.53
N TRP A 105 16.25 17.74 4.88
CA TRP A 105 16.12 19.03 4.21
C TRP A 105 16.38 20.23 5.13
N ASP A 106 16.35 20.03 6.44
CA ASP A 106 16.64 21.05 7.43
C ASP A 106 17.56 20.49 8.51
N ASP A 107 18.82 20.94 8.52
CA ASP A 107 19.80 20.46 9.49
C ASP A 107 19.53 20.92 10.93
N ALA A 108 18.69 21.93 11.13
CA ALA A 108 18.34 22.41 12.46
C ALA A 108 17.17 21.63 13.08
N GLU A 109 16.50 20.75 12.33
CA GLU A 109 15.35 20.01 12.85
C GLU A 109 15.77 19.07 14.01
N GLU A 110 15.12 19.24 15.16
CA GLU A 110 15.25 18.31 16.29
C GLU A 110 14.76 16.93 15.87
N VAL A 111 15.54 15.87 16.10
CA VAL A 111 15.20 14.50 15.68
C VAL A 111 14.37 13.72 16.70
N MET A 112 14.34 14.15 17.96
CA MET A 112 13.64 13.44 19.05
C MET A 112 12.12 13.45 18.83
N CYS A 113 11.45 12.39 19.24
CA CYS A 113 10.01 12.22 19.11
C CYS A 113 9.26 13.36 19.80
N ALA A 114 8.38 14.06 19.07
CA ALA A 114 7.62 15.18 19.62
C ALA A 114 6.58 14.76 20.68
N VAL A 115 6.39 13.45 20.89
CA VAL A 115 5.40 12.90 21.81
C VAL A 115 6.06 12.36 23.07
N CYS A 116 7.09 11.51 22.94
CA CYS A 116 7.76 10.95 24.12
C CYS A 116 9.05 11.67 24.50
N GLY A 117 9.76 12.30 23.56
CA GLY A 117 11.07 12.91 23.82
C GLY A 117 12.24 11.93 24.01
N GLU A 118 11.98 10.62 24.12
CA GLU A 118 12.98 9.62 24.52
C GLU A 118 13.73 8.96 23.35
N GLU A 119 13.09 8.82 22.18
CA GLU A 119 13.67 8.17 20.99
C GLU A 119 13.58 9.11 19.77
N GLU A 120 14.42 8.85 18.75
CA GLU A 120 14.29 9.53 17.46
C GLU A 120 12.92 9.29 16.80
N GLU A 121 12.32 10.35 16.26
CA GLU A 121 11.04 10.30 15.55
C GLU A 121 11.21 9.63 14.18
N THR A 122 11.33 8.31 14.17
CA THR A 122 11.33 7.48 12.97
C THR A 122 9.92 6.98 12.67
N ALA A 123 9.66 6.59 11.41
CA ALA A 123 8.37 6.00 11.05
C ALA A 123 8.10 4.71 11.84
N GLU A 124 9.12 3.90 12.09
CA GLU A 124 9.03 2.68 12.89
C GLU A 124 8.70 3.00 14.37
N HIS A 125 9.34 4.01 14.94
CA HIS A 125 9.03 4.45 16.31
C HIS A 125 7.57 4.89 16.43
N ILE A 126 7.08 5.76 15.53
CA ILE A 126 5.70 6.24 15.57
C ILE A 126 4.69 5.11 15.33
N VAL A 127 4.94 4.26 14.33
CA VAL A 127 4.01 3.19 13.96
C VAL A 127 3.97 2.09 15.03
N LEU A 128 5.12 1.65 15.56
CA LEU A 128 5.20 0.46 16.42
C LEU A 128 5.59 0.76 17.87
N ARG A 129 6.65 1.56 18.10
CA ARG A 129 7.36 1.55 19.39
C ARG A 129 6.94 2.61 20.41
N CYS A 130 6.43 3.76 19.97
CA CYS A 130 6.17 4.87 20.87
C CYS A 130 5.14 4.50 21.95
N GLU A 131 5.59 4.39 23.20
CA GLU A 131 4.78 4.03 24.37
C GLU A 131 3.82 5.14 24.80
N GLN A 132 4.05 6.37 24.34
CA GLN A 132 3.18 7.51 24.61
C GLN A 132 2.06 7.65 23.56
N LEU A 133 1.96 6.73 22.60
CA LEU A 133 0.87 6.68 21.62
C LEU A 133 -0.01 5.47 21.88
N THR A 134 -1.31 5.67 21.71
CA THR A 134 -2.35 4.65 21.87
C THR A 134 -3.21 4.54 20.59
N PRO A 135 -3.75 3.36 20.27
CA PRO A 135 -3.54 2.05 20.90
C PRO A 135 -2.12 1.49 20.67
N HIS A 136 -1.69 0.53 21.49
CA HIS A 136 -0.41 -0.17 21.30
C HIS A 136 -0.56 -1.33 20.31
N HIS A 137 0.52 -1.61 19.58
CA HIS A 137 0.65 -2.86 18.86
C HIS A 137 1.10 -3.98 19.81
N PRO A 138 0.67 -5.23 19.58
CA PRO A 138 1.36 -6.40 20.13
C PRO A 138 2.85 -6.36 19.82
N SER A 139 3.70 -6.83 20.74
CA SER A 139 5.16 -6.72 20.65
C SER A 139 5.78 -7.44 19.44
N ASP A 140 5.07 -8.40 18.86
CA ASP A 140 5.46 -9.19 17.70
C ASP A 140 4.98 -8.60 16.36
N THR A 141 4.20 -7.51 16.37
CA THR A 141 3.68 -6.91 15.14
C THR A 141 4.82 -6.32 14.31
N THR A 142 4.96 -6.81 13.08
CA THR A 142 5.94 -6.30 12.12
C THR A 142 5.47 -4.99 11.48
N MET A 143 6.43 -4.20 10.99
CA MET A 143 6.12 -2.99 10.21
C MET A 143 5.30 -3.32 8.95
N ALA A 144 5.50 -4.50 8.35
CA ALA A 144 4.75 -4.92 7.17
C ALA A 144 3.27 -5.18 7.48
N GLU A 145 2.98 -5.82 8.61
CA GLU A 145 1.62 -6.08 9.09
C GLU A 145 0.91 -4.80 9.51
N ALA A 146 1.57 -3.96 10.33
CA ALA A 146 1.03 -2.67 10.76
C ALA A 146 0.63 -1.78 9.57
N LEU A 147 1.43 -1.81 8.51
CA LEU A 147 1.18 -1.06 7.28
C LEU A 147 0.24 -1.77 6.28
N GLY A 148 -0.28 -2.96 6.62
CA GLY A 148 -1.26 -3.67 5.80
C GLY A 148 -0.70 -4.27 4.51
N PHE A 149 0.58 -4.65 4.49
CA PHE A 149 1.16 -5.40 3.39
C PHE A 149 0.94 -6.92 3.51
N VAL A 150 0.86 -7.43 4.73
CA VAL A 150 0.55 -8.83 5.00
C VAL A 150 -0.93 -8.92 5.35
N ALA A 151 -1.65 -9.84 4.72
CA ALA A 151 -3.01 -10.15 5.12
C ALA A 151 -2.95 -10.79 6.51
N HIS A 152 -3.52 -10.12 7.53
CA HIS A 152 -3.76 -10.79 8.80
C HIS A 152 -4.77 -11.91 8.54
N PRO A 153 -4.42 -13.19 8.77
CA PRO A 153 -5.42 -14.26 8.67
C PRO A 153 -6.53 -13.94 9.67
N PRO A 154 -7.83 -14.11 9.33
CA PRO A 154 -8.87 -13.99 10.33
C PRO A 154 -8.57 -14.95 11.49
N PRO A 155 -8.85 -14.57 12.75
CA PRO A 155 -8.64 -15.48 13.87
C PRO A 155 -9.58 -16.69 13.72
N GLY A 156 -8.99 -17.85 13.42
CA GLY A 156 -9.62 -19.16 13.56
C GLY A 156 -10.37 -19.68 12.35
N ASP A 157 -9.64 -20.32 11.42
CA ASP A 157 -10.13 -21.52 10.75
C ASP A 157 -9.11 -22.64 11.03
N THR A 158 -9.12 -23.14 12.26
CA THR A 158 -8.58 -24.47 12.54
C THR A 158 -9.52 -25.49 11.89
N LEU A 159 -9.01 -26.14 10.85
CA LEU A 159 -9.54 -27.36 10.23
C LEU A 159 -10.22 -28.28 11.25
N GLY A 160 -11.51 -28.51 11.04
CA GLY A 160 -12.29 -29.58 11.66
C GLY A 160 -13.08 -30.31 10.59
N THR A 161 -12.52 -31.41 10.10
CA THR A 161 -13.21 -32.44 9.32
C THR A 161 -14.32 -33.04 10.19
N GLY A 162 -15.57 -33.04 9.73
CA GLY A 162 -16.67 -33.67 10.45
C GLY A 162 -18.03 -33.41 9.80
N ASP A 163 -18.72 -34.49 9.49
CA ASP A 163 -19.93 -34.59 8.69
C ASP A 163 -21.22 -34.34 9.50
N THR A 164 -22.25 -33.86 8.79
CA THR A 164 -23.72 -34.01 8.97
C THR A 164 -24.48 -33.67 10.30
N THR A 165 -25.63 -32.99 10.06
CA THR A 165 -26.98 -33.06 10.70
C THR A 165 -27.41 -32.11 11.85
N ASP A 166 -28.44 -31.31 11.49
CA ASP A 166 -29.67 -30.91 12.19
C ASP A 166 -29.73 -30.03 13.45
N ALA A 167 -30.85 -29.31 13.49
CA ALA A 167 -31.22 -28.11 14.25
C ALA A 167 -31.56 -28.30 15.74
N SER A 168 -31.32 -27.27 16.56
CA SER A 168 -32.22 -26.85 17.68
C SER A 168 -31.81 -25.50 18.30
N ALA A 169 -32.75 -24.88 19.00
CA ALA A 169 -32.86 -23.48 19.39
C ALA A 169 -31.97 -22.94 20.56
N ALA A 170 -31.91 -21.60 20.66
CA ALA A 170 -31.07 -20.74 21.52
C ALA A 170 -31.30 -20.81 23.05
N PRO A 171 -30.40 -20.21 23.89
CA PRO A 171 -30.66 -18.85 24.41
C PRO A 171 -29.38 -17.96 24.57
N PRO A 172 -29.52 -16.67 25.00
CA PRO A 172 -28.55 -15.61 24.72
C PRO A 172 -27.48 -15.46 25.81
N GLY A 173 -26.27 -15.08 25.43
CA GLY A 173 -25.19 -14.80 26.38
C GLY A 173 -23.99 -14.17 25.70
N LEU A 174 -23.67 -12.95 26.14
CA LEU A 174 -22.48 -12.18 25.82
C LEU A 174 -21.20 -13.01 25.70
N VAL A 175 -20.52 -12.88 24.57
CA VAL A 175 -19.09 -12.56 24.55
C VAL A 175 -18.87 -11.67 23.32
N THR A 176 -18.77 -10.36 23.51
CA THR A 176 -18.03 -9.53 22.55
C THR A 176 -16.61 -10.05 22.61
N GLY A 177 -16.27 -10.99 21.72
CA GLY A 177 -14.90 -11.44 21.56
C GLY A 177 -14.04 -10.21 21.36
N ASP A 178 -13.03 -10.05 22.20
CA ASP A 178 -12.01 -9.02 22.05
C ASP A 178 -11.44 -9.15 20.65
N VAL A 179 -11.97 -8.33 19.72
CA VAL A 179 -11.49 -8.26 18.35
C VAL A 179 -10.07 -7.73 18.47
N VAL A 180 -9.10 -8.63 18.36
CA VAL A 180 -7.68 -8.28 18.24
C VAL A 180 -7.61 -7.10 17.26
N PRO A 181 -7.20 -5.90 17.72
CA PRO A 181 -7.30 -4.71 16.89
C PRO A 181 -6.54 -4.93 15.60
N ASN A 182 -7.23 -4.84 14.46
CA ASN A 182 -6.60 -4.93 13.14
C ASN A 182 -5.35 -4.03 13.11
N PRO A 183 -4.14 -4.54 12.84
CA PRO A 183 -2.90 -3.76 12.90
C PRO A 183 -2.97 -2.46 12.08
N VAL A 184 -3.70 -2.45 10.97
CA VAL A 184 -3.88 -1.28 10.13
C VAL A 184 -4.77 -0.23 10.78
N SER A 185 -5.84 -0.63 11.49
CA SER A 185 -6.68 0.31 12.22
C SER A 185 -5.96 0.89 13.44
N THR A 186 -5.18 0.06 14.14
CA THR A 186 -4.27 0.47 15.23
C THR A 186 -3.28 1.53 14.73
N THR A 187 -2.59 1.25 13.62
CA THR A 187 -1.62 2.18 13.01
C THR A 187 -2.26 3.51 12.65
N ARG A 188 -3.44 3.50 12.02
CA ARG A 188 -4.14 4.75 11.64
C ARG A 188 -4.47 5.60 12.87
N ARG A 189 -5.01 5.00 13.93
CA ARG A 189 -5.32 5.70 15.18
C ARG A 189 -4.07 6.28 15.84
N ARG A 190 -2.97 5.51 15.89
CA ARG A 190 -1.68 5.97 16.40
C ARG A 190 -1.16 7.18 15.61
N LEU A 191 -1.20 7.13 14.29
CA LEU A 191 -0.75 8.24 13.43
C LEU A 191 -1.59 9.50 13.63
N GLU A 192 -2.91 9.36 13.80
CA GLU A 192 -3.79 10.50 14.10
C GLU A 192 -3.51 11.12 15.46
N GLU A 193 -3.28 10.30 16.48
CA GLU A 193 -2.87 10.78 17.80
C GLU A 193 -1.51 11.49 17.74
N TRP A 194 -0.51 10.86 17.13
CA TRP A 194 0.81 11.45 16.93
C TRP A 194 0.71 12.82 16.27
N ARG A 195 -0.05 12.92 15.18
CA ARG A 195 -0.21 14.17 14.46
C ARG A 195 -0.94 15.23 15.28
N ARG A 196 -1.87 14.84 16.16
CA ARG A 196 -2.54 15.74 17.10
C ARG A 196 -1.56 16.28 18.14
N ARG A 197 -0.79 15.40 18.79
CA ARG A 197 0.17 15.75 19.85
C ARG A 197 1.38 16.51 19.34
N ALA A 198 1.97 16.08 18.23
CA ALA A 198 3.12 16.75 17.60
C ALA A 198 2.80 18.16 17.06
N ARG A 199 1.52 18.51 16.89
CA ARG A 199 1.10 19.89 16.58
C ARG A 199 1.07 20.79 17.82
N CYS A 200 0.81 20.24 19.01
CA CYS A 200 0.81 20.99 20.27
C CYS A 200 2.22 21.22 20.82
N ALA A 201 3.20 20.44 20.38
CA ALA A 201 4.61 20.55 20.77
C ALA A 201 5.42 21.53 19.89
N ARG A 202 4.76 22.29 19.01
CA ARG A 202 5.35 23.37 18.18
C ARG A 202 4.84 24.71 18.69
#